data_AF-A0A8X6IAI6-F1
#
_entry.id   AF-A0A8X6IAI6-F1
#
_cell.length_a   1.000
_cell.length_b   1.000
_cell.length_c   1.000
_cell.angle_alpha   90.00
_cell.angle_beta   90.00
_cell.angle_gamma   90.00
#
_symmetry.space_group_name_H-M   'P 1'
#
loop_
_entity.id
_entity.type
_entity.pdbx_description
1 polymer ?
#
loop_
_entity_poly.entity_id
_entity_poly.type
_entity_poly.pdbx_seq_one_letter_code
_entity_poly.pdbx_strand_id
1 'polypeptide(L)'
;EILTLKRNEQLRCSSEIKSLVPYLGEDNLLRITGRLLEADLCFGEKHPVILPRHCKFTELLVIREHERIGHCGVSATLTQLRKNYWIPKGRQLVKTIIRICLICKKYNAKPADQLSGQLPRDRITQSPPFQIVGIDFTGAILVKDNQETHKSYVSLFTCAVTRAVHLELVSDMSTKCFLLALRRFLVRRGNCKVIYSDNARTFKAAEKELAYFANILKDSEFQNFVADKGIHWKFIVERAPWWGGFYERLVKTIKEPLRKILGKALLMFEELSTILSEVEVIVNHRPLTYVENDPGEPEPLTPAHFLELGYGDSKYPIHFIELIDATTARESYKKRKTYRTLLLKQLWRRWKEQYLLQLKTVNHFKTPSVHKNLKLNDIVLVEGNVKSKLLWELGISKKIFIERDNNVRSCLVKTSKGLFKKPIQLLYPLELE
;
A
#
# COMPACT_ATOMS: atom_id res chain seq x y z
N GLU A 1 7.10 -3.04 59.34
CA GLU A 1 8.35 -2.58 58.68
C GLU A 1 8.84 -1.27 59.30
N ILE A 2 8.15 -0.14 59.15
CA ILE A 2 8.56 1.14 59.77
C ILE A 2 8.69 1.05 61.30
N LEU A 3 7.69 0.46 61.99
CA LEU A 3 7.74 0.26 63.45
C LEU A 3 8.89 -0.67 63.89
N THR A 4 9.24 -1.64 63.05
CA THR A 4 10.34 -2.60 63.29
C THR A 4 11.70 -1.89 63.17
N LEU A 5 11.86 -1.06 62.13
CA LEU A 5 13.07 -0.25 61.94
C LEU A 5 13.22 0.83 63.02
N LYS A 6 12.12 1.43 63.51
CA LYS A 6 12.14 2.34 64.67
C LYS A 6 12.64 1.68 65.95
N ARG A 7 12.45 0.36 66.08
CA ARG A 7 12.93 -0.44 67.23
C ARG A 7 14.33 -1.02 67.02
N ASN A 8 15.03 -0.66 65.94
CA ASN A 8 16.30 -1.25 65.51
C ASN A 8 16.26 -2.79 65.35
N GLU A 9 15.09 -3.34 65.05
CA GLU A 9 14.91 -4.77 64.82
C GLU A 9 15.10 -5.12 63.34
N GLN A 10 15.62 -6.33 63.06
CA GLN A 10 15.76 -6.81 61.69
C GLN A 10 14.41 -7.12 61.04
N LEU A 11 14.26 -6.74 59.76
CA LEU A 11 13.08 -7.08 58.98
C LEU A 11 12.96 -8.60 58.74
N ARG A 12 11.72 -9.09 58.77
CA ARG A 12 11.37 -10.50 58.47
C ARG A 12 11.81 -10.86 57.05
N CYS A 13 12.22 -12.12 56.84
CA CYS A 13 12.66 -12.61 55.54
C CYS A 13 11.58 -12.55 54.44
N SER A 14 10.30 -12.46 54.81
CA SER A 14 9.17 -12.32 53.89
C SER A 14 8.94 -10.88 53.37
N SER A 15 9.69 -9.90 53.87
CA SER A 15 9.52 -8.49 53.48
C SER A 15 10.15 -8.22 52.10
N GLU A 16 9.37 -7.66 51.17
CA GLU A 16 9.82 -7.32 49.81
C GLU A 16 10.94 -6.25 49.80
N ILE A 17 11.07 -5.49 50.88
CA ILE A 17 12.06 -4.40 51.00
C ILE A 17 13.33 -4.83 51.72
N LYS A 18 13.38 -6.03 52.35
CA LYS A 18 14.57 -6.49 53.09
C LYS A 18 15.82 -6.53 52.22
N SER A 19 15.69 -6.93 50.96
CA SER A 19 16.81 -6.97 50.01
C SER A 19 17.35 -5.60 49.60
N LEU A 20 16.62 -4.53 49.93
CA LEU A 20 16.98 -3.15 49.61
C LEU A 20 17.72 -2.47 50.77
N VAL A 21 18.00 -3.18 51.87
CA VAL A 21 18.67 -2.67 53.07
C VAL A 21 18.07 -1.31 53.51
N PRO A 22 16.78 -1.29 53.89
CA PRO A 22 16.07 -0.04 54.14
C PRO A 22 16.48 0.55 55.50
N TYR A 23 16.54 1.87 55.58
CA TYR A 23 16.74 2.60 56.82
C TYR A 23 15.73 3.74 56.96
N LEU A 24 15.54 4.24 58.18
CA LEU A 24 14.68 5.38 58.45
C LEU A 24 15.53 6.64 58.51
N GLY A 25 15.27 7.61 57.64
CA GLY A 25 15.94 8.91 57.65
C GLY A 25 15.50 9.79 58.82
N GLU A 26 16.25 10.88 59.05
CA GLU A 26 15.92 11.90 60.07
C GLU A 26 14.53 12.54 59.84
N ASP A 27 14.08 12.55 58.60
CA ASP A 27 12.76 12.99 58.15
C ASP A 27 11.63 11.96 58.40
N ASN A 28 11.91 10.88 59.14
CA ASN A 28 11.02 9.73 59.34
C ASN A 28 10.57 9.05 58.02
N LEU A 29 11.29 9.26 56.91
CA LEU A 29 11.00 8.59 55.65
C LEU A 29 11.82 7.31 55.50
N LEU A 30 11.17 6.28 54.95
CA LEU A 30 11.80 5.01 54.65
C LEU A 30 12.65 5.17 53.38
N ARG A 31 13.96 4.95 53.48
CA ARG A 31 14.93 5.17 52.40
C ARG A 31 15.79 3.94 52.17
N ILE A 32 16.39 3.86 50.99
CA ILE A 32 17.33 2.81 50.61
C ILE A 32 18.75 3.25 50.94
N THR A 33 19.55 2.34 51.50
CA THR A 33 21.01 2.48 51.49
C THR A 33 21.59 1.71 50.31
N GLY A 34 22.71 2.19 49.77
CA GLY A 34 23.21 1.72 48.49
C GLY A 34 24.74 1.71 48.40
N ARG A 35 25.22 1.20 47.28
CA ARG A 35 26.65 1.11 46.94
C ARG A 35 27.23 2.40 46.34
N LEU A 36 26.43 3.47 46.28
CA LEU A 36 26.76 4.72 45.60
C LEU A 36 27.03 5.88 46.60
N LEU A 37 27.49 5.55 47.81
CA LEU A 37 27.80 6.54 48.84
C LEU A 37 28.88 7.54 48.38
N GLU A 38 29.90 7.04 47.71
CA GLU A 38 31.03 7.83 47.18
C GLU A 38 30.75 8.50 45.82
N ALA A 39 29.58 8.27 45.23
CA ALA A 39 29.25 8.89 43.94
C ALA A 39 29.00 10.40 44.12
N ASP A 40 29.34 11.21 43.11
CA ASP A 40 29.01 12.64 43.09
C ASP A 40 27.53 12.84 42.72
N LEU A 41 26.64 12.56 43.68
CA LEU A 41 25.18 12.59 43.56
C LEU A 41 24.56 13.30 44.75
N CYS A 42 23.37 13.89 44.57
CA CYS A 42 22.64 14.51 45.67
C CYS A 42 22.16 13.46 46.70
N PHE A 43 21.93 13.87 47.95
CA PHE A 43 21.49 12.97 49.02
C PHE A 43 20.24 12.13 48.64
N GLY A 44 19.26 12.74 47.98
CA GLY A 44 18.05 12.04 47.51
C GLY A 44 18.31 10.97 46.44
N GLU A 45 19.35 11.15 45.62
CA GLU A 45 19.74 10.20 44.57
C GLU A 45 20.56 9.03 45.15
N LYS A 46 21.36 9.30 46.19
CA LYS A 46 22.06 8.27 46.97
C LYS A 46 21.08 7.44 47.80
N HIS A 47 20.08 8.10 48.36
CA HIS A 47 19.14 7.53 49.32
C HIS A 47 17.67 7.77 48.93
N PRO A 48 17.18 7.13 47.85
CA PRO A 48 15.83 7.34 47.37
C PRO A 48 14.78 6.84 48.37
N VAL A 49 13.65 7.54 48.43
CA VAL A 49 12.52 7.21 49.33
C VAL A 49 11.76 6.00 48.79
N ILE A 50 11.50 5.02 49.65
CA ILE A 50 10.73 3.84 49.29
C ILE A 50 9.25 4.19 49.27
N LEU A 51 8.62 3.99 48.11
CA LEU A 51 7.17 4.18 47.95
C LEU A 51 6.46 2.83 47.77
N PRO A 52 5.28 2.66 48.39
CA PRO A 52 4.47 1.47 48.18
C PRO A 52 4.00 1.40 46.73
N ARG A 53 4.00 0.18 46.17
CA ARG A 53 3.54 -0.08 44.79
C ARG A 53 2.05 0.23 44.62
N HIS A 54 1.23 -0.18 45.59
CA HIS A 54 -0.22 -0.09 45.54
C HIS A 54 -0.71 1.14 46.31
N CYS A 55 -0.37 2.32 45.81
CA CYS A 55 -0.81 3.58 46.40
C CYS A 55 -1.16 4.58 45.31
N LYS A 56 -2.25 5.32 45.52
CA LYS A 56 -2.73 6.30 44.54
C LYS A 56 -1.71 7.41 44.29
N PHE A 57 -0.99 7.82 45.33
CA PHE A 57 0.10 8.79 45.22
C PHE A 57 1.19 8.30 44.27
N THR A 58 1.64 7.04 44.42
CA THR A 58 2.68 6.45 43.58
C THR A 58 2.23 6.35 42.12
N GLU A 59 0.97 6.02 41.86
CA GLU A 59 0.41 6.04 40.50
C GLU A 59 0.45 7.44 39.89
N LEU A 60 -0.06 8.45 40.60
CA LEU A 60 -0.10 9.83 40.13
C LEU A 60 1.30 10.40 39.91
N LEU A 61 2.25 10.04 40.77
CA LEU A 61 3.65 10.43 40.62
C LEU A 61 4.27 9.85 39.34
N VAL A 62 4.03 8.57 39.06
CA VAL A 62 4.51 7.91 37.83
C VAL A 62 3.89 8.55 36.59
N ILE A 63 2.59 8.89 36.63
CA ILE A 63 1.91 9.63 35.54
C ILE A 63 2.58 10.98 35.33
N ARG A 64 2.77 11.76 36.40
CA ARG A 64 3.40 13.09 36.34
C ARG A 64 4.80 13.04 35.75
N GLU A 65 5.66 12.12 36.22
CA GLU A 65 7.01 12.02 35.68
C GLU A 65 7.03 11.49 34.24
N HIS A 66 6.10 10.61 33.87
CA HIS A 66 5.95 10.15 32.48
C HIS A 66 5.54 11.29 31.52
N GLU A 67 4.61 12.16 31.94
CA GLU A 67 4.19 13.34 31.16
C GLU A 67 5.29 14.41 31.11
N ARG A 68 5.97 14.68 32.23
CA ARG A 68 7.06 15.66 32.33
C ARG A 68 8.22 15.36 31.38
N ILE A 69 8.57 14.08 31.21
CA ILE A 69 9.64 13.68 30.28
C ILE A 69 9.14 13.50 28.83
N GLY A 70 7.92 13.94 28.52
CA GLY A 70 7.37 13.89 27.16
C GLY A 70 7.02 12.47 26.69
N HIS A 71 6.45 11.64 27.56
CA HIS A 71 6.01 10.27 27.23
C HIS A 71 7.11 9.30 26.79
N CYS A 72 8.36 9.52 27.23
CA CYS A 72 9.44 8.58 27.00
C CYS A 72 9.12 7.17 27.56
N GLY A 73 9.78 6.16 27.01
CA GLY A 73 9.51 4.76 27.34
C GLY A 73 9.82 4.37 28.79
N VAL A 74 9.44 3.14 29.16
CA VAL A 74 9.51 2.58 30.53
C VAL A 74 10.86 2.82 31.21
N SER A 75 11.98 2.67 30.49
CA SER A 75 13.31 2.83 31.06
C SER A 75 13.58 4.27 31.51
N ALA A 76 13.22 5.25 30.69
CA ALA A 76 13.44 6.67 30.98
C ALA A 76 12.59 7.13 32.17
N THR A 77 11.30 6.76 32.19
CA THR A 77 10.41 7.05 33.32
C THR A 77 10.94 6.43 34.62
N LEU A 78 11.45 5.20 34.55
CA LEU A 78 12.01 4.53 35.73
C LEU A 78 13.29 5.20 36.22
N THR A 79 14.17 5.64 35.33
CA THR A 79 15.39 6.38 35.69
C THR A 79 15.04 7.71 36.37
N GLN A 80 14.05 8.43 35.85
CA GLN A 80 13.62 9.70 36.43
C GLN A 80 13.01 9.51 37.83
N LEU A 81 12.21 8.46 38.03
CA LEU A 81 11.67 8.10 39.35
C LEU A 81 12.79 7.75 40.33
N ARG A 82 13.79 6.99 39.89
CA ARG A 82 14.92 6.52 40.72
C ARG A 82 15.82 7.60 41.27
N LYS A 83 15.76 8.82 40.72
CA LYS A 83 16.49 9.97 41.29
C LYS A 83 16.02 10.33 42.70
N ASN A 84 14.75 10.11 43.02
CA ASN A 84 14.19 10.51 44.31
C ASN A 84 13.42 9.39 45.02
N TYR A 85 12.97 8.37 44.27
CA TYR A 85 12.05 7.36 44.75
C TYR A 85 12.41 5.96 44.28
N TRP A 86 12.22 4.99 45.15
CA TRP A 86 12.32 3.57 44.81
C TRP A 86 11.00 2.86 45.03
N ILE A 87 10.45 2.30 43.96
CA ILE A 87 9.18 1.56 44.00
C ILE A 87 9.50 0.07 43.82
N PRO A 88 9.18 -0.80 44.80
CA PRO A 88 9.28 -2.24 44.64
C PRO A 88 8.49 -2.70 43.40
N LYS A 89 9.13 -3.50 42.54
CA LYS A 89 8.57 -3.93 41.23
C LYS A 89 8.10 -2.74 40.36
N GLY A 90 8.69 -1.55 40.52
CA GLY A 90 8.28 -0.30 39.86
C GLY A 90 8.22 -0.36 38.34
N ARG A 91 9.07 -1.18 37.69
CA ARG A 91 9.01 -1.41 36.24
C ARG A 91 7.66 -1.96 35.78
N GLN A 92 7.02 -2.82 36.57
CA GLN A 92 5.69 -3.38 36.26
C GLN A 92 4.61 -2.30 36.36
N LEU A 93 4.69 -1.45 37.39
CA LEU A 93 3.77 -0.32 37.57
C LEU A 93 3.90 0.68 36.42
N VAL A 94 5.12 1.11 36.09
CA VAL A 94 5.39 2.01 34.95
C VAL A 94 4.87 1.41 33.64
N LYS A 95 5.11 0.13 33.38
CA LYS A 95 4.59 -0.55 32.18
C LYS A 95 3.06 -0.51 32.12
N THR A 96 2.38 -0.67 33.25
CA THR A 96 0.92 -0.62 33.35
C THR A 96 0.41 0.78 33.06
N ILE A 97 1.02 1.81 33.66
CA ILE A 97 0.65 3.22 33.47
C ILE A 97 0.87 3.69 32.03
N ILE A 98 2.00 3.32 31.42
CA ILE A 98 2.27 3.66 30.00
C ILE A 98 1.29 2.94 29.07
N ARG A 99 0.83 1.72 29.41
CA ARG A 99 -0.15 0.98 28.60
C ARG A 99 -1.52 1.67 28.58
N ILE A 100 -1.92 2.33 29.66
CA ILE A 100 -3.21 3.05 29.73
C ILE A 100 -3.11 4.49 29.21
N CYS A 101 -1.90 5.04 29.08
CA CYS A 101 -1.70 6.39 28.54
C CYS A 101 -2.24 6.51 27.11
N LEU A 102 -3.22 7.39 26.90
CA LEU A 102 -3.88 7.58 25.60
C LEU A 102 -2.92 8.09 24.52
N ILE A 103 -1.97 8.95 24.89
CA ILE A 103 -0.97 9.50 23.96
C ILE A 103 -0.04 8.38 23.47
N CYS A 104 0.48 7.55 24.40
CA CYS A 104 1.28 6.38 24.05
C CYS A 104 0.48 5.32 23.29
N LYS A 105 -0.81 5.08 23.63
CA LYS A 105 -1.69 4.18 22.89
C LYS A 105 -1.86 4.65 21.44
N LYS A 106 -2.15 5.94 21.21
CA LYS A 106 -2.29 6.50 19.85
C LYS A 106 -1.00 6.41 19.05
N TYR A 107 0.15 6.74 19.67
CA TYR A 107 1.44 6.71 18.99
C TYR A 107 1.88 5.28 18.64
N ASN A 108 1.71 4.33 19.57
CA ASN A 108 2.10 2.94 19.41
C ASN A 108 1.05 2.08 18.69
N ALA A 109 -0.12 2.64 18.38
CA ALA A 109 -1.17 1.94 17.64
C ALA A 109 -0.58 1.36 16.35
N LYS A 110 -0.90 0.11 16.07
CA LYS A 110 -0.50 -0.60 14.86
C LYS A 110 -1.68 -0.66 13.90
N PRO A 111 -1.44 -0.69 12.58
CA PRO A 111 -2.53 -0.84 11.63
C PRO A 111 -3.23 -2.19 11.85
N ALA A 112 -4.54 -2.23 11.59
CA ALA A 112 -5.27 -3.48 11.53
C ALA A 112 -4.63 -4.39 10.47
N ASP A 113 -4.52 -5.67 10.81
CA ASP A 113 -3.76 -6.65 10.05
C ASP A 113 -4.71 -7.71 9.51
N GLN A 114 -4.51 -8.11 8.25
CA GLN A 114 -5.30 -9.15 7.61
C GLN A 114 -4.49 -9.81 6.52
N LEU A 115 -4.82 -11.08 6.24
CA LEU A 115 -4.29 -11.81 5.11
C LEU A 115 -4.44 -11.02 3.80
N SER A 116 -3.33 -10.96 3.05
CA SER A 116 -3.30 -10.37 1.71
C SER A 116 -4.40 -10.96 0.83
N GLY A 117 -5.03 -10.09 0.05
CA GLY A 117 -6.04 -10.45 -0.96
C GLY A 117 -5.65 -11.60 -1.84
N GLN A 118 -6.58 -12.53 -2.09
CA GLN A 118 -6.49 -13.33 -3.31
C GLN A 118 -6.43 -12.38 -4.51
N LEU A 119 -5.64 -12.75 -5.51
CA LEU A 119 -5.59 -11.98 -6.74
C LEU A 119 -6.95 -12.03 -7.43
N PRO A 120 -7.44 -10.90 -7.96
CA PRO A 120 -8.73 -10.85 -8.62
C PRO A 120 -8.74 -11.76 -9.86
N ARG A 121 -9.89 -12.38 -10.14
CA ARG A 121 -10.10 -13.23 -11.33
C ARG A 121 -9.66 -12.54 -12.62
N ASP A 122 -9.94 -11.24 -12.70
CA ASP A 122 -9.59 -10.34 -13.80
C ASP A 122 -8.07 -10.18 -14.03
N ARG A 123 -7.22 -10.62 -13.08
CA ARG A 123 -5.75 -10.66 -13.23
C ARG A 123 -5.22 -12.04 -13.60
N ILE A 124 -5.84 -13.10 -13.09
CA ILE A 124 -5.34 -14.48 -13.20
C ILE A 124 -5.98 -15.28 -14.34
N THR A 125 -7.03 -14.75 -14.96
CA THR A 125 -7.69 -15.40 -16.10
C THR A 125 -6.99 -14.94 -17.38
N GLN A 126 -6.58 -15.90 -18.20
CA GLN A 126 -6.05 -15.62 -19.53
C GLN A 126 -7.06 -14.79 -20.33
N SER A 127 -6.60 -13.65 -20.85
CA SER A 127 -7.38 -12.78 -21.73
C SER A 127 -6.47 -12.12 -22.76
N PRO A 128 -6.98 -11.80 -23.96
CA PRO A 128 -6.33 -10.87 -24.87
C PRO A 128 -5.74 -9.64 -24.17
N PRO A 129 -4.61 -9.09 -24.65
CA PRO A 129 -4.04 -7.85 -24.15
C PRO A 129 -5.09 -6.74 -24.12
N PHE A 130 -5.02 -5.88 -23.10
CA PHE A 130 -5.90 -4.72 -22.94
C PHE A 130 -7.42 -5.01 -22.87
N GLN A 131 -7.85 -6.27 -22.74
CA GLN A 131 -9.26 -6.57 -22.47
C GLN A 131 -9.69 -6.10 -21.06
N ILE A 132 -8.75 -6.09 -20.12
CA ILE A 132 -8.93 -5.62 -18.74
C ILE A 132 -7.85 -4.59 -18.48
N VAL A 133 -8.26 -3.33 -18.28
CA VAL A 133 -7.36 -2.17 -18.27
C VAL A 133 -7.50 -1.42 -16.95
N GLY A 134 -6.38 -0.98 -16.39
CA GLY A 134 -6.34 0.06 -15.37
C GLY A 134 -5.87 1.38 -15.96
N ILE A 135 -6.57 2.48 -15.64
CA ILE A 135 -6.30 3.83 -16.16
C ILE A 135 -5.89 4.80 -15.06
N ASP A 136 -4.81 5.56 -15.30
CA ASP A 136 -4.33 6.62 -14.39
C ASP A 136 -3.90 7.86 -15.17
N PHE A 137 -3.78 8.98 -14.47
CA PHE A 137 -3.00 10.12 -14.92
C PHE A 137 -1.66 10.20 -14.22
N THR A 138 -0.62 10.62 -14.95
CA THR A 138 0.63 11.04 -14.32
C THR A 138 0.49 12.35 -13.56
N GLY A 139 1.51 12.69 -12.77
CA GLY A 139 1.66 14.08 -12.33
C GLY A 139 1.82 15.00 -13.54
N ALA A 140 1.58 16.30 -13.34
CA ALA A 140 1.76 17.30 -14.38
C ALA A 140 3.20 17.29 -14.91
N ILE A 141 3.33 17.33 -16.23
CA ILE A 141 4.58 17.47 -16.97
C ILE A 141 4.52 18.85 -17.64
N LEU A 142 5.63 19.58 -17.59
CA LEU A 142 5.72 20.89 -18.24
C LEU A 142 6.09 20.68 -19.71
N VAL A 143 5.27 21.22 -20.60
CA VAL A 143 5.49 21.23 -22.04
C VAL A 143 5.69 22.68 -22.47
N LYS A 144 6.67 22.90 -23.33
CA LYS A 144 6.93 24.21 -23.90
C LYS A 144 6.06 24.40 -25.14
N ASP A 145 5.46 25.57 -25.26
CA ASP A 145 4.86 26.03 -26.52
C ASP A 145 5.40 27.43 -26.81
N ASN A 146 6.25 27.55 -27.81
CA ASN A 146 6.98 28.77 -28.16
C ASN A 146 7.74 29.40 -26.96
N GLN A 147 7.12 30.38 -26.29
CA GLN A 147 7.68 31.11 -25.13
C GLN A 147 6.96 30.79 -23.81
N GLU A 148 5.81 30.11 -23.86
CA GLU A 148 5.01 29.79 -22.68
C GLU A 148 5.19 28.32 -22.28
N THR A 149 4.93 28.05 -21.00
CA THR A 149 4.98 26.69 -20.45
C THR A 149 3.60 26.30 -19.96
N HIS A 150 3.10 25.19 -20.48
CA HIS A 150 1.79 24.67 -20.12
C HIS A 150 1.94 23.32 -19.41
N LYS A 151 1.00 23.03 -18.52
CA LYS A 151 0.93 21.72 -17.86
C LYS A 151 0.22 20.75 -18.78
N SER A 152 0.89 19.68 -19.16
CA SER A 152 0.31 18.51 -19.82
C SER A 152 0.36 17.30 -18.90
N TYR A 153 -0.37 16.25 -19.27
CA TYR A 153 -0.48 15.02 -18.48
C TYR A 153 -0.37 13.82 -19.40
N VAL A 154 0.01 12.67 -18.85
CA VAL A 154 -0.01 11.40 -19.60
C VAL A 154 -1.13 10.54 -19.04
N SER A 155 -2.04 10.15 -19.93
CA SER A 155 -3.04 9.11 -19.67
C SER A 155 -2.36 7.75 -19.84
N LEU A 156 -2.29 7.02 -18.73
CA LEU A 156 -1.64 5.73 -18.63
C LEU A 156 -2.68 4.61 -18.68
N PHE A 157 -2.56 3.72 -19.65
CA PHE A 157 -3.38 2.52 -19.77
C PHE A 157 -2.51 1.29 -19.49
N THR A 158 -2.93 0.44 -18.56
CA THR A 158 -2.15 -0.75 -18.19
C THR A 158 -3.02 -2.01 -18.26
N CYS A 159 -2.52 -3.06 -18.91
CA CYS A 159 -3.20 -4.34 -18.95
C CYS A 159 -3.04 -5.09 -17.61
N ALA A 160 -4.14 -5.60 -17.06
CA ALA A 160 -4.12 -6.36 -15.82
C ALA A 160 -3.38 -7.72 -15.97
N VAL A 161 -3.52 -8.37 -17.13
CA VAL A 161 -3.06 -9.75 -17.38
C VAL A 161 -1.64 -9.80 -17.93
N THR A 162 -1.37 -9.12 -19.06
CA THR A 162 -0.05 -9.12 -19.70
C THR A 162 0.89 -8.05 -19.14
N ARG A 163 0.37 -7.14 -18.31
CA ARG A 163 1.12 -5.99 -17.77
C ARG A 163 1.62 -5.03 -18.84
N ALA A 164 1.15 -5.14 -20.08
CA ALA A 164 1.44 -4.19 -21.14
C ALA A 164 0.97 -2.78 -20.77
N VAL A 165 1.66 -1.78 -21.29
CA VAL A 165 1.41 -0.36 -21.05
C VAL A 165 1.13 0.32 -22.38
N HIS A 166 0.21 1.28 -22.36
CA HIS A 166 -0.03 2.23 -23.43
C HIS A 166 -0.08 3.65 -22.86
N LEU A 167 0.61 4.59 -23.49
CA LEU A 167 0.79 5.97 -23.03
C LEU A 167 0.18 6.95 -24.04
N GLU A 168 -0.62 7.90 -23.55
CA GLU A 168 -1.19 8.95 -24.38
C GLU A 168 -0.96 10.31 -23.73
N LEU A 169 -0.31 11.22 -24.45
CA LEU A 169 -0.17 12.60 -24.01
C LEU A 169 -1.52 13.34 -24.15
N VAL A 170 -1.87 14.12 -23.13
CA VAL A 170 -3.06 14.98 -23.11
C VAL A 170 -2.68 16.37 -22.62
N SER A 171 -3.35 17.38 -23.18
CA SER A 171 -3.14 18.79 -22.81
C SER A 171 -3.62 19.09 -21.39
N ASP A 172 -4.68 18.42 -20.92
CA ASP A 172 -5.23 18.62 -19.58
C ASP A 172 -5.92 17.35 -19.05
N MET A 173 -6.35 17.39 -17.78
CA MET A 173 -7.12 16.32 -17.15
C MET A 173 -8.64 16.48 -17.37
N SER A 174 -9.07 17.17 -18.43
CA SER A 174 -10.50 17.30 -18.74
C SER A 174 -11.08 15.99 -19.25
N THR A 175 -12.39 15.82 -19.08
CA THR A 175 -13.12 14.65 -19.59
C THR A 175 -12.99 14.52 -21.11
N LYS A 176 -13.01 15.65 -21.83
CA LYS A 176 -12.88 15.68 -23.30
C LYS A 176 -11.53 15.15 -23.75
N CYS A 177 -10.43 15.65 -23.19
CA CYS A 177 -9.09 15.20 -23.54
C CYS A 177 -8.87 13.73 -23.18
N PHE A 178 -9.39 13.29 -22.04
CA PHE A 178 -9.37 11.88 -21.67
C PHE A 178 -10.14 10.99 -22.65
N LEU A 179 -11.36 11.36 -23.06
CA LEU A 179 -12.15 10.56 -24.01
C LEU A 179 -11.47 10.45 -25.37
N LEU A 180 -10.79 11.51 -25.83
CA LEU A 180 -9.98 11.46 -27.05
C LEU A 180 -8.79 10.50 -26.91
N ALA A 181 -8.09 10.53 -25.77
CA ALA A 181 -7.01 9.57 -25.48
C ALA A 181 -7.53 8.13 -25.40
N LEU A 182 -8.67 7.91 -24.75
CA LEU A 182 -9.33 6.61 -24.68
C LEU A 182 -9.69 6.10 -26.09
N ARG A 183 -10.21 6.96 -26.96
CA ARG A 183 -10.51 6.60 -28.36
C ARG A 183 -9.25 6.18 -29.12
N ARG A 184 -8.15 6.94 -29.01
CA ARG A 184 -6.86 6.57 -29.63
C ARG A 184 -6.35 5.23 -29.11
N PHE A 185 -6.45 5.01 -27.81
CA PHE A 185 -6.12 3.73 -27.17
C PHE A 185 -6.95 2.57 -27.74
N LEU A 186 -8.27 2.68 -27.78
CA LEU A 186 -9.16 1.61 -28.26
C LEU A 186 -8.92 1.30 -29.75
N VAL A 187 -8.70 2.32 -30.58
CA VAL A 187 -8.40 2.14 -32.00
C VAL A 187 -7.07 1.43 -32.21
N ARG A 188 -6.05 1.76 -31.43
CA ARG A 188 -4.74 1.10 -31.51
C ARG A 188 -4.82 -0.31 -30.93
N ARG A 189 -5.19 -0.44 -29.66
CA ARG A 189 -5.06 -1.67 -28.86
C ARG A 189 -6.27 -2.62 -28.91
N GLY A 190 -7.38 -2.20 -29.50
CA GLY A 190 -8.63 -2.95 -29.53
C GLY A 190 -9.53 -2.70 -28.32
N ASN A 191 -10.74 -3.31 -28.36
CA ASN A 191 -11.78 -3.06 -27.37
C ASN A 191 -11.45 -3.65 -25.99
N CYS A 192 -11.67 -2.87 -24.94
CA CYS A 192 -11.66 -3.35 -23.58
C CYS A 192 -13.05 -3.84 -23.14
N LYS A 193 -13.09 -4.74 -22.15
CA LYS A 193 -14.33 -5.18 -21.48
C LYS A 193 -14.47 -4.60 -20.08
N VAL A 194 -13.36 -4.33 -19.41
CA VAL A 194 -13.35 -3.81 -18.05
C VAL A 194 -12.32 -2.70 -17.93
N ILE A 195 -12.74 -1.55 -17.39
CA ILE A 195 -11.86 -0.42 -17.05
C ILE A 195 -11.86 -0.26 -15.53
N TYR A 196 -10.67 -0.20 -14.94
CA TYR A 196 -10.44 0.14 -13.54
C TYR A 196 -9.84 1.53 -13.43
N SER A 197 -10.39 2.39 -12.58
CA SER A 197 -9.86 3.74 -12.34
C SER A 197 -9.96 4.13 -10.87
N ASP A 198 -9.24 5.19 -10.49
CA ASP A 198 -9.50 5.88 -9.23
C ASP A 198 -10.82 6.69 -9.28
N ASN A 199 -11.19 7.32 -8.17
CA ASN A 199 -12.41 8.11 -8.05
C ASN A 199 -12.28 9.55 -8.58
N ALA A 200 -11.28 9.86 -9.43
CA ALA A 200 -11.12 11.20 -9.99
C ALA A 200 -12.39 11.65 -10.73
N ARG A 201 -12.70 12.95 -10.63
CA ARG A 201 -13.90 13.55 -11.22
C ARG A 201 -13.95 13.33 -12.74
N THR A 202 -12.81 13.42 -13.41
CA THR A 202 -12.65 13.19 -14.85
C THR A 202 -13.11 11.79 -15.27
N PHE A 203 -12.71 10.75 -14.53
CA PHE A 203 -13.09 9.37 -14.85
C PHE A 203 -14.57 9.09 -14.55
N LYS A 204 -15.11 9.65 -13.46
CA LYS A 204 -16.55 9.57 -13.18
C LYS A 204 -17.40 10.26 -14.24
N ALA A 205 -16.93 11.39 -14.77
CA ALA A 205 -17.61 12.06 -15.86
C ALA A 205 -17.49 11.25 -17.16
N ALA A 206 -16.32 10.70 -17.48
CA ALA A 206 -16.10 9.89 -18.68
C ALA A 206 -16.99 8.63 -18.70
N GLU A 207 -17.15 7.96 -17.57
CA GLU A 207 -18.04 6.80 -17.44
C GLU A 207 -19.50 7.16 -17.74
N LYS A 208 -19.98 8.29 -17.23
CA LYS A 208 -21.32 8.80 -17.53
C LYS A 208 -21.50 9.17 -19.00
N GLU A 209 -20.53 9.85 -19.60
CA GLU A 209 -20.57 10.20 -21.03
C GLU A 209 -20.62 8.96 -21.91
N LEU A 210 -19.82 7.94 -21.61
CA LEU A 210 -19.86 6.66 -22.33
C LEU A 210 -21.21 5.95 -22.17
N ALA A 211 -21.78 5.95 -20.97
CA ALA A 211 -23.12 5.41 -20.73
C ALA A 211 -24.21 6.21 -21.47
N TYR A 212 -24.06 7.53 -21.60
CA TYR A 212 -24.96 8.38 -22.36
C TYR A 212 -24.88 8.10 -23.86
N PHE A 213 -23.67 8.01 -24.44
CA PHE A 213 -23.48 7.63 -25.84
C PHE A 213 -24.06 6.25 -26.15
N ALA A 214 -23.88 5.28 -25.24
CA ALA A 214 -24.49 3.96 -25.33
C ALA A 214 -26.02 3.99 -25.46
N ASN A 215 -26.67 4.91 -24.74
CA ASN A 215 -28.13 5.01 -24.68
C ASN A 215 -28.74 5.79 -25.85
N ILE A 216 -28.02 6.76 -26.43
CA ILE A 216 -28.53 7.63 -27.50
C ILE A 216 -28.30 7.06 -28.89
N LEU A 217 -27.17 6.38 -29.09
CA LEU A 217 -26.87 5.75 -30.36
C LEU A 217 -27.70 4.46 -30.47
N LYS A 218 -28.98 4.63 -30.81
CA LYS A 218 -29.89 3.59 -31.38
C LYS A 218 -29.45 3.14 -32.78
N ASP A 219 -28.17 3.30 -33.09
CA ASP A 219 -27.57 2.86 -34.33
C ASP A 219 -27.18 1.38 -34.18
N SER A 220 -27.64 0.53 -35.09
CA SER A 220 -27.41 -0.91 -35.05
C SER A 220 -25.92 -1.29 -35.01
N GLU A 221 -25.03 -0.48 -35.57
CA GLU A 221 -23.58 -0.70 -35.49
C GLU A 221 -23.00 -0.36 -34.11
N PHE A 222 -23.47 0.74 -33.49
CA PHE A 222 -23.02 1.14 -32.15
C PHE A 222 -23.62 0.27 -31.05
N GLN A 223 -24.86 -0.20 -31.22
CA GLN A 223 -25.48 -1.25 -30.41
C GLN A 223 -24.67 -2.55 -30.48
N ASN A 224 -24.15 -2.99 -31.63
CA ASN A 224 -23.30 -4.19 -31.65
C ASN A 224 -21.94 -3.99 -30.95
N PHE A 225 -21.40 -2.76 -30.97
CA PHE A 225 -20.18 -2.41 -30.23
C PHE A 225 -20.40 -2.36 -28.70
N VAL A 226 -21.56 -1.87 -28.26
CA VAL A 226 -21.86 -1.59 -26.85
C VAL A 226 -22.77 -2.64 -26.17
N ALA A 227 -23.79 -3.15 -26.85
CA ALA A 227 -24.79 -4.08 -26.31
C ALA A 227 -24.28 -5.53 -26.21
N ASP A 228 -23.38 -5.99 -27.09
CA ASP A 228 -22.82 -7.35 -27.01
C ASP A 228 -21.52 -7.42 -26.18
N LYS A 229 -20.87 -6.27 -25.91
CA LYS A 229 -19.53 -6.15 -25.29
C LYS A 229 -19.31 -4.94 -24.37
N GLY A 230 -20.35 -4.42 -23.72
CA GLY A 230 -20.29 -3.18 -22.92
C GLY A 230 -19.07 -3.07 -22.00
N ILE A 231 -18.40 -1.91 -22.02
CA ILE A 231 -17.25 -1.64 -21.15
C ILE A 231 -17.77 -1.50 -19.70
N HIS A 232 -17.44 -2.47 -18.85
CA HIS A 232 -17.76 -2.39 -17.43
C HIS A 232 -16.73 -1.54 -16.70
N TRP A 233 -17.17 -0.38 -16.21
CA TRP A 233 -16.30 0.50 -15.42
C TRP A 233 -16.35 0.16 -13.93
N LYS A 234 -15.19 0.03 -13.30
CA LYS A 234 -15.04 -0.30 -11.88
C LYS A 234 -14.14 0.71 -11.18
N PHE A 235 -14.72 1.48 -10.26
CA PHE A 235 -13.97 2.42 -9.43
C PHE A 235 -13.30 1.72 -8.25
N ILE A 236 -11.99 1.93 -8.10
CA ILE A 236 -11.22 1.36 -7.00
C ILE A 236 -11.59 2.10 -5.70
N VAL A 237 -11.73 1.36 -4.60
CA VAL A 237 -11.91 1.96 -3.27
C VAL A 237 -10.61 2.68 -2.89
N GLU A 238 -10.69 3.94 -2.47
CA GLU A 238 -9.53 4.75 -2.11
C GLU A 238 -8.55 3.98 -1.21
N ARG A 239 -7.29 3.86 -1.66
CA ARG A 239 -6.18 3.19 -0.95
C ARG A 239 -6.35 1.68 -0.71
N ALA A 240 -7.24 0.98 -1.43
CA ALA A 240 -7.44 -0.46 -1.26
C ALA A 240 -6.23 -1.30 -1.73
N PRO A 241 -5.62 -2.13 -0.87
CA PRO A 241 -4.35 -2.80 -1.17
C PRO A 241 -4.43 -3.89 -2.26
N TRP A 242 -5.60 -4.48 -2.54
CA TRP A 242 -5.70 -5.64 -3.44
C TRP A 242 -5.47 -5.27 -4.91
N TRP A 243 -6.02 -4.13 -5.36
CA TRP A 243 -5.79 -3.59 -6.71
C TRP A 243 -4.68 -2.56 -6.65
N GLY A 244 -4.72 -1.68 -5.64
CA GLY A 244 -3.71 -0.64 -5.40
C GLY A 244 -2.30 -1.22 -5.32
N GLY A 245 -2.07 -2.32 -4.61
CA GLY A 245 -0.72 -2.85 -4.42
C GLY A 245 0.03 -3.18 -5.73
N PHE A 246 -0.60 -3.86 -6.69
CA PHE A 246 0.08 -4.26 -7.95
C PHE A 246 -0.07 -3.22 -9.07
N TYR A 247 -1.20 -2.53 -9.09
CA TYR A 247 -1.48 -1.46 -10.04
C TYR A 247 -0.62 -0.23 -9.71
N GLU A 248 -0.64 0.26 -8.47
CA GLU A 248 0.21 1.38 -8.03
C GLU A 248 1.68 1.04 -8.17
N ARG A 249 2.11 -0.21 -7.91
CA ARG A 249 3.50 -0.61 -8.15
C ARG A 249 3.90 -0.46 -9.61
N LEU A 250 3.13 -0.99 -10.55
CA LEU A 250 3.44 -0.85 -11.98
C LEU A 250 3.38 0.59 -12.45
N VAL A 251 2.31 1.29 -12.06
CA VAL A 251 2.13 2.71 -12.39
C VAL A 251 3.30 3.53 -11.83
N LYS A 252 3.74 3.26 -10.61
CA LYS A 252 4.90 3.91 -9.97
C LYS A 252 6.21 3.57 -10.69
N THR A 253 6.42 2.32 -11.08
CA THR A 253 7.59 1.90 -11.89
C THR A 253 7.66 2.63 -13.23
N ILE A 254 6.54 3.12 -13.76
CA ILE A 254 6.48 3.88 -15.01
C ILE A 254 6.59 5.40 -14.73
N LYS A 255 5.86 5.90 -13.74
CA LYS A 255 5.84 7.33 -13.36
C LYS A 255 7.19 7.82 -12.85
N GLU A 256 7.94 7.02 -12.11
CA GLU A 256 9.23 7.43 -11.54
C GLU A 256 10.32 7.66 -12.62
N PRO A 257 10.57 6.73 -13.57
CA PRO A 257 11.46 6.98 -14.70
C PRO A 257 10.98 8.12 -15.58
N LEU A 258 9.70 8.18 -15.94
CA LEU A 258 9.14 9.28 -16.74
C LEU A 258 9.41 10.63 -16.07
N ARG A 259 9.18 10.75 -14.76
CA ARG A 259 9.46 11.97 -14.00
C ARG A 259 10.97 12.28 -13.92
N LYS A 260 11.84 11.28 -13.82
CA LYS A 260 13.31 11.48 -13.77
C LYS A 260 13.88 11.92 -15.12
N ILE A 261 13.42 11.30 -16.21
CA ILE A 261 13.88 11.56 -17.59
C ILE A 261 13.29 12.88 -18.11
N LEU A 262 11.98 13.08 -17.94
CA LEU A 262 11.26 14.23 -18.49
C LEU A 262 11.22 15.43 -17.54
N GLY A 263 11.52 15.25 -16.25
CA GLY A 263 11.30 16.29 -15.24
C GLY A 263 12.16 17.55 -15.38
N LYS A 264 13.23 17.52 -16.18
CA LYS A 264 14.06 18.68 -16.52
C LYS A 264 14.03 19.04 -18.01
N ALA A 265 13.40 18.21 -18.85
CA ALA A 265 13.36 18.41 -20.29
C ALA A 265 12.15 19.27 -20.66
N LEU A 266 12.39 20.46 -21.21
CA LEU A 266 11.35 21.34 -21.75
C LEU A 266 11.14 21.03 -23.23
N LEU A 267 10.35 19.99 -23.49
CA LEU A 267 10.02 19.51 -24.82
C LEU A 267 8.71 20.14 -25.31
N MET A 268 8.58 20.26 -26.64
CA MET A 268 7.32 20.58 -27.29
C MET A 268 6.35 19.39 -27.20
N PHE A 269 5.05 19.65 -27.42
CA PHE A 269 4.01 18.62 -27.27
C PHE A 269 4.26 17.39 -28.16
N GLU A 270 4.59 17.60 -29.43
CA GLU A 270 4.84 16.51 -30.38
C GLU A 270 6.14 15.76 -30.12
N GLU A 271 7.18 16.46 -29.65
CA GLU A 271 8.44 15.83 -29.24
C GLU A 271 8.22 14.90 -28.04
N LEU A 272 7.45 15.37 -27.05
CA LEU A 272 7.09 14.57 -25.89
C LEU A 272 6.21 13.37 -26.27
N SER A 273 5.26 13.56 -27.18
CA SER A 273 4.41 12.48 -27.72
C SER A 273 5.25 11.37 -28.37
N THR A 274 6.28 11.76 -29.13
CA THR A 274 7.22 10.84 -29.77
C THR A 274 8.04 10.06 -28.74
N ILE A 275 8.63 10.76 -27.77
CA ILE A 275 9.43 10.13 -26.70
C ILE A 275 8.57 9.18 -25.86
N LEU A 276 7.31 9.54 -25.57
CA LEU A 276 6.40 8.64 -24.84
C LEU A 276 6.14 7.35 -25.61
N SER A 277 6.08 7.40 -26.95
CA SER A 277 5.92 6.22 -27.79
C SER A 277 7.15 5.31 -27.71
N GLU A 278 8.36 5.87 -27.68
CA GLU A 278 9.61 5.10 -27.49
C GLU A 278 9.70 4.50 -26.08
N VAL A 279 9.36 5.27 -25.05
CA VAL A 279 9.35 4.79 -23.67
C VAL A 279 8.35 3.65 -23.49
N GLU A 280 7.19 3.72 -24.15
CA GLU A 280 6.20 2.63 -24.15
C GLU A 280 6.80 1.32 -24.68
N VAL A 281 7.54 1.37 -25.79
CA VAL A 281 8.22 0.20 -26.36
C VAL A 281 9.21 -0.38 -25.36
N ILE A 282 10.09 0.45 -24.79
CA ILE A 282 11.10 0.03 -23.81
C ILE A 282 10.45 -0.63 -22.60
N VAL A 283 9.41 0.02 -22.04
CA VAL A 283 8.68 -0.51 -20.88
C VAL A 283 8.02 -1.84 -21.20
N ASN A 284 7.50 -2.02 -22.42
CA ASN A 284 6.88 -3.28 -22.83
C ASN A 284 7.88 -4.41 -23.13
N HIS A 285 9.16 -4.11 -23.33
CA HIS A 285 10.23 -5.13 -23.46
C HIS A 285 10.81 -5.58 -22.12
N ARG A 286 10.33 -5.04 -20.99
CA ARG A 286 10.81 -5.45 -19.68
C ARG A 286 10.45 -6.93 -19.38
N PRO A 287 11.31 -7.67 -18.68
CA PRO A 287 11.02 -9.05 -18.30
C PRO A 287 9.90 -9.11 -17.25
N LEU A 288 8.94 -10.03 -17.43
CA LEU A 288 7.92 -10.41 -16.44
C LEU A 288 8.40 -11.55 -15.53
N THR A 289 9.30 -12.38 -16.05
CA THR A 289 9.90 -13.54 -15.39
C THR A 289 11.34 -13.23 -15.01
N TYR A 290 11.94 -14.06 -14.15
CA TYR A 290 13.36 -13.93 -13.83
C TYR A 290 14.22 -13.99 -15.09
N VAL A 291 15.28 -13.19 -15.07
CA VAL A 291 16.36 -13.23 -16.06
C VAL A 291 17.47 -14.05 -15.43
N GLU A 292 17.72 -15.23 -15.96
CA GLU A 292 18.85 -16.06 -15.57
C GLU A 292 20.00 -15.83 -16.55
N ASN A 293 21.24 -15.88 -16.06
CA ASN A 293 22.44 -15.57 -16.84
C ASN A 293 22.99 -16.78 -17.62
N ASP A 294 22.23 -17.86 -17.74
CA ASP A 294 22.68 -19.10 -18.37
C ASP A 294 22.39 -19.08 -19.89
N PRO A 295 23.39 -19.27 -20.78
CA PRO A 295 23.22 -19.18 -22.23
C PRO A 295 22.25 -20.20 -22.85
N GLY A 296 21.83 -21.22 -22.10
CA GLY A 296 20.90 -22.27 -22.55
C GLY A 296 19.42 -22.03 -22.19
N GLU A 297 19.12 -21.02 -21.35
CA GLU A 297 17.77 -20.76 -20.86
C GLU A 297 16.96 -19.86 -21.81
N PRO A 298 15.63 -20.03 -21.92
CA PRO A 298 14.81 -19.28 -22.85
C PRO A 298 14.68 -17.82 -22.42
N GLU A 299 14.76 -16.90 -23.39
CA GLU A 299 14.61 -15.45 -23.20
C GLU A 299 13.40 -15.12 -22.30
N PRO A 300 13.52 -14.22 -21.31
CA PRO A 300 12.46 -13.92 -20.36
C PRO A 300 11.17 -13.46 -21.05
N LEU A 301 10.02 -13.83 -20.50
CA LEU A 301 8.72 -13.46 -21.05
C LEU A 301 8.48 -11.96 -20.86
N THR A 302 8.21 -11.19 -21.92
CA THR A 302 7.94 -9.75 -21.86
C THR A 302 6.48 -9.43 -22.22
N PRO A 303 5.93 -8.26 -21.82
CA PRO A 303 4.65 -7.78 -22.34
C PRO A 303 4.62 -7.66 -23.87
N ALA A 304 5.74 -7.26 -24.49
CA ALA A 304 5.88 -7.07 -25.93
C ALA A 304 5.56 -8.36 -26.70
N HIS A 305 5.97 -9.53 -26.19
CA HIS A 305 5.63 -10.82 -26.81
C HIS A 305 4.11 -11.01 -27.01
N PHE A 306 3.27 -10.44 -26.13
CA PHE A 306 1.81 -10.50 -26.27
C PHE A 306 1.24 -9.44 -27.20
N LEU A 307 1.93 -8.30 -27.34
CA LEU A 307 1.51 -7.20 -28.20
C LEU A 307 1.86 -7.49 -29.66
N GLU A 308 3.10 -7.91 -29.92
CA GLU A 308 3.67 -8.07 -31.28
C GLU A 308 3.07 -9.25 -32.04
N LEU A 309 2.68 -10.33 -31.35
CA LEU A 309 1.95 -11.44 -31.96
C LEU A 309 0.44 -11.14 -32.16
N GLY A 310 -0.05 -10.05 -31.55
CA GLY A 310 -1.40 -9.53 -31.72
C GLY A 310 -1.56 -8.61 -32.93
N TYR A 311 -0.45 -8.10 -33.49
CA TYR A 311 -0.41 -7.39 -34.76
C TYR A 311 0.16 -8.32 -35.84
N GLY A 312 -0.44 -8.28 -37.03
CA GLY A 312 0.13 -8.96 -38.18
C GLY A 312 1.52 -8.43 -38.47
N ASP A 313 2.48 -9.35 -38.53
CA ASP A 313 3.82 -9.24 -39.12
C ASP A 313 4.75 -8.14 -38.62
N SER A 314 5.82 -8.56 -37.92
CA SER A 314 7.18 -8.37 -38.42
C SER A 314 8.16 -9.15 -37.54
N LYS A 315 9.23 -9.66 -38.15
CA LYS A 315 10.34 -10.48 -37.59
C LYS A 315 10.05 -11.98 -37.49
N TYR A 316 9.94 -12.63 -38.65
CA TYR A 316 10.34 -14.03 -38.79
C TYR A 316 11.79 -14.11 -39.29
N PRO A 317 12.52 -15.19 -39.00
CA PRO A 317 13.81 -15.47 -39.64
C PRO A 317 13.66 -15.46 -41.16
N ILE A 318 14.59 -14.79 -41.84
CA ILE A 318 14.55 -14.46 -43.28
C ILE A 318 14.24 -15.68 -44.18
N HIS A 319 14.63 -16.88 -43.78
CA HIS A 319 14.39 -18.13 -44.54
C HIS A 319 12.98 -18.72 -44.44
N PHE A 320 12.09 -18.20 -43.58
CA PHE A 320 10.77 -18.80 -43.38
C PHE A 320 9.73 -18.33 -44.41
N ILE A 321 9.90 -17.14 -44.98
CA ILE A 321 9.05 -16.61 -46.06
C ILE A 321 9.27 -17.41 -47.35
N GLU A 322 10.53 -17.78 -47.63
CA GLU A 322 10.92 -18.59 -48.80
C GLU A 322 10.26 -19.98 -48.79
N LEU A 323 10.08 -20.59 -47.61
CA LEU A 323 9.36 -21.87 -47.44
C LEU A 323 7.84 -21.76 -47.63
N ILE A 324 7.27 -20.57 -47.43
CA ILE A 324 5.83 -20.30 -47.52
C ILE A 324 5.42 -20.02 -48.97
N ASP A 325 6.24 -19.30 -49.72
CA ASP A 325 5.99 -18.95 -51.13
C ASP A 325 5.99 -20.19 -52.05
N ALA A 326 6.57 -21.31 -51.61
CA ALA A 326 6.53 -22.60 -52.30
C ALA A 326 5.19 -23.34 -52.23
N THR A 327 4.19 -22.85 -51.49
CA THR A 327 2.87 -23.51 -51.35
C THR A 327 1.73 -22.67 -51.90
N THR A 328 0.74 -23.32 -52.53
CA THR A 328 -0.46 -22.65 -53.06
C THR A 328 -1.10 -21.77 -51.97
N ALA A 329 -1.46 -20.55 -52.33
CA ALA A 329 -1.76 -19.47 -51.39
C ALA A 329 -2.77 -19.87 -50.28
N ARG A 330 -3.77 -20.71 -50.59
CA ARG A 330 -4.81 -21.14 -49.63
C ARG A 330 -4.32 -22.10 -48.54
N GLU A 331 -3.37 -23.00 -48.86
CA GLU A 331 -2.75 -23.89 -47.88
C GLU A 331 -1.73 -23.14 -47.01
N SER A 332 -1.00 -22.21 -47.63
CA SER A 332 -0.09 -21.28 -46.96
C SER A 332 -0.80 -20.45 -45.87
N TYR A 333 -1.97 -19.86 -46.15
CA TYR A 333 -2.74 -19.10 -45.16
C TYR A 333 -3.23 -19.96 -43.98
N LYS A 334 -3.70 -21.19 -44.24
CA LYS A 334 -4.12 -22.13 -43.19
C LYS A 334 -2.94 -22.54 -42.31
N LYS A 335 -1.79 -22.90 -42.91
CA LYS A 335 -0.56 -23.24 -42.19
C LYS A 335 -0.09 -22.07 -41.32
N ARG A 336 -0.09 -20.84 -41.87
CA ARG A 336 0.28 -19.61 -41.16
C ARG A 336 -0.64 -19.31 -39.96
N LYS A 337 -1.96 -19.43 -40.13
CA LYS A 337 -2.92 -19.26 -39.02
C LYS A 337 -2.74 -20.32 -37.93
N THR A 338 -2.52 -21.58 -38.32
CA THR A 338 -2.26 -22.68 -37.38
C THR A 338 -0.97 -22.45 -36.60
N TYR A 339 0.11 -22.04 -37.28
CA TYR A 339 1.39 -21.74 -36.65
C TYR A 339 1.29 -20.54 -35.69
N ARG A 340 0.65 -19.43 -36.09
CA ARG A 340 0.39 -18.28 -35.20
C ARG A 340 -0.41 -18.69 -33.96
N THR A 341 -1.40 -19.57 -34.12
CA THR A 341 -2.19 -20.11 -33.00
C THR A 341 -1.32 -20.97 -32.07
N LEU A 342 -0.39 -21.75 -32.62
CA LEU A 342 0.54 -22.58 -31.86
C LEU A 342 1.53 -21.70 -31.06
N LEU A 343 2.08 -20.65 -31.66
CA LEU A 343 2.95 -19.68 -30.97
C LEU A 343 2.20 -18.97 -29.83
N LEU A 344 0.97 -18.51 -30.06
CA LEU A 344 0.14 -17.92 -29.00
C LEU A 344 -0.13 -18.92 -27.87
N LYS A 345 -0.40 -20.19 -28.18
CA LYS A 345 -0.56 -21.24 -27.17
C LYS A 345 0.71 -21.46 -26.36
N GLN A 346 1.87 -21.47 -27.01
CA GLN A 346 3.17 -21.58 -26.33
C GLN A 346 3.42 -20.37 -25.41
N LEU A 347 3.10 -19.15 -25.86
CA LEU A 347 3.24 -17.94 -25.06
C LEU A 347 2.33 -17.97 -23.81
N TRP A 348 1.08 -18.39 -23.96
CA TRP A 348 0.16 -18.53 -22.83
C TRP A 348 0.55 -19.65 -21.88
N ARG A 349 1.14 -20.74 -22.39
CA ARG A 349 1.75 -21.80 -21.57
C ARG A 349 2.89 -21.23 -20.74
N ARG A 350 3.83 -20.51 -21.36
CA ARG A 350 4.93 -19.82 -20.66
C ARG A 350 4.42 -18.80 -19.65
N TRP A 351 3.41 -18.02 -19.98
CA TRP A 351 2.76 -17.11 -19.02
C TRP A 351 2.22 -17.85 -17.80
N LYS A 352 1.54 -18.98 -18.00
CA LYS A 352 1.01 -19.78 -16.89
C LYS A 352 2.15 -20.35 -16.04
N GLU A 353 3.09 -21.04 -16.67
CA GLU A 353 4.15 -21.81 -16.00
C GLU A 353 5.21 -20.92 -15.36
N GLN A 354 5.66 -19.88 -16.08
CA GLN A 354 6.76 -19.03 -15.64
C GLN A 354 6.27 -17.79 -14.87
N TYR A 355 5.13 -17.19 -15.22
CA TYR A 355 4.66 -15.97 -14.56
C TYR A 355 3.55 -16.22 -13.52
N LEU A 356 2.45 -16.89 -13.90
CA LEU A 356 1.30 -17.08 -13.01
C LEU A 356 1.66 -17.97 -11.80
N LEU A 357 2.44 -19.04 -12.00
CA LEU A 357 2.88 -19.90 -10.91
C LEU A 357 3.82 -19.17 -9.93
N GLN A 358 4.66 -18.24 -10.39
CA GLN A 358 5.49 -17.41 -9.52
C GLN A 358 4.68 -16.45 -8.63
N LEU A 359 3.43 -16.13 -8.99
CA LEU A 359 2.56 -15.36 -8.11
C LEU A 359 2.14 -16.12 -6.84
N LYS A 360 2.35 -17.45 -6.78
CA LYS A 360 2.07 -18.26 -5.59
C LYS A 360 3.07 -18.02 -4.46
N THR A 361 4.33 -17.70 -4.78
CA THR A 361 5.47 -17.69 -3.83
C THR A 361 5.72 -16.33 -3.17
N VAL A 362 4.87 -15.32 -3.38
CA VAL A 362 5.09 -14.01 -2.76
C VAL A 362 4.93 -14.14 -1.23
N ASN A 363 6.09 -14.12 -0.55
CA ASN A 363 6.39 -14.13 0.89
C ASN A 363 5.60 -13.11 1.75
N HIS A 364 4.27 -13.04 1.64
CA HIS A 364 3.39 -12.05 2.27
C HIS A 364 2.17 -12.64 2.98
N PHE A 365 2.09 -13.97 3.13
CA PHE A 365 1.24 -14.57 4.14
C PHE A 365 1.91 -14.42 5.51
N LYS A 366 2.05 -13.18 6.00
CA LYS A 366 2.24 -12.98 7.43
C LYS A 366 0.98 -13.55 8.09
N THR A 367 1.13 -14.54 8.95
CA THR A 367 0.04 -15.02 9.81
C THR A 367 -0.56 -13.82 10.53
N PRO A 368 -1.83 -13.44 10.25
CA PRO A 368 -2.43 -12.29 10.88
C PRO A 368 -2.56 -12.58 12.38
N SER A 369 -2.27 -11.57 13.20
CA SER A 369 -2.56 -11.67 14.62
C SER A 369 -4.08 -11.63 14.82
N VAL A 370 -4.67 -12.71 15.32
CA VAL A 370 -6.13 -12.85 15.57
C VAL A 370 -6.70 -11.67 16.37
N HIS A 371 -5.88 -11.07 17.23
CA HIS A 371 -6.22 -9.93 18.09
C HIS A 371 -6.31 -8.57 17.37
N LYS A 372 -6.02 -8.48 16.06
CA LYS A 372 -6.01 -7.20 15.30
C LYS A 372 -7.12 -7.07 14.26
N ASN A 373 -8.10 -7.97 14.27
CA ASN A 373 -9.27 -7.88 13.39
C ASN A 373 -10.22 -6.78 13.87
N LEU A 374 -10.65 -5.93 12.93
CA LEU A 374 -11.60 -4.85 13.20
C LEU A 374 -13.01 -5.42 13.46
N LYS A 375 -13.65 -4.99 14.54
CA LYS A 375 -15.06 -5.26 14.86
C LYS A 375 -15.94 -4.04 14.61
N LEU A 376 -17.24 -4.28 14.58
CA LEU A 376 -18.24 -3.22 14.38
C LEU A 376 -18.31 -2.36 15.64
N ASN A 377 -18.34 -1.04 15.47
CA ASN A 377 -18.25 -0.02 16.52
C ASN A 377 -16.89 0.15 17.22
N ASP A 378 -15.82 -0.47 16.71
CA ASP A 378 -14.46 -0.18 17.16
C ASP A 378 -14.07 1.28 16.89
N ILE A 379 -13.35 1.87 17.85
CA ILE A 379 -12.74 3.20 17.70
C ILE A 379 -11.38 3.04 17.04
N VAL A 380 -11.19 3.75 15.92
CA VAL A 380 -10.00 3.64 15.07
C VAL A 380 -9.39 5.02 14.84
N LEU A 381 -8.07 5.12 14.77
CA LEU A 381 -7.40 6.26 14.12
C LEU A 381 -7.38 6.01 12.62
N VAL A 382 -7.75 7.03 11.84
CA VAL A 382 -7.75 7.00 10.38
C VAL A 382 -6.49 7.69 9.88
N GLU A 383 -5.62 6.94 9.22
CA GLU A 383 -4.36 7.45 8.68
C GLU A 383 -4.59 8.59 7.68
N GLY A 384 -4.17 9.80 8.07
CA GLY A 384 -4.27 11.02 7.28
C GLY A 384 -3.05 11.29 6.38
N ASN A 385 -2.96 12.49 5.82
CA ASN A 385 -1.80 12.91 5.01
C ASN A 385 -0.61 13.38 5.89
N VAL A 386 -0.83 13.55 7.19
CA VAL A 386 0.18 14.02 8.14
C VAL A 386 0.93 12.83 8.74
N LYS A 387 2.26 12.94 8.86
CA LYS A 387 3.11 11.85 9.38
C LYS A 387 2.87 11.50 10.86
N SER A 388 2.40 12.46 11.66
CA SER A 388 2.18 12.25 13.10
C SER A 388 0.82 11.60 13.36
N LYS A 389 0.83 10.41 14.00
CA LYS A 389 -0.38 9.69 14.39
C LYS A 389 -1.28 10.43 15.39
N LEU A 390 -0.71 11.37 16.14
CA LEU A 390 -1.45 12.19 17.11
C LEU A 390 -2.43 13.15 16.43
N LEU A 391 -2.15 13.51 15.16
CA LEU A 391 -2.97 14.40 14.34
C LEU A 391 -3.96 13.64 13.45
N TRP A 392 -3.98 12.30 13.53
CA TRP A 392 -4.92 11.49 12.78
C TRP A 392 -6.32 11.59 13.36
N GLU A 393 -7.32 11.57 12.48
CA GLU A 393 -8.72 11.67 12.88
C GLU A 393 -9.17 10.38 13.58
N LEU A 394 -9.99 10.55 14.62
CA LEU A 394 -10.71 9.45 15.23
C LEU A 394 -11.96 9.14 14.41
N GLY A 395 -12.24 7.85 14.26
CA GLY A 395 -13.44 7.37 13.60
C GLY A 395 -14.02 6.14 14.31
N ILE A 396 -15.30 5.87 14.02
CA ILE A 396 -16.01 4.69 14.50
C ILE A 396 -16.32 3.79 13.32
N SER A 397 -15.99 2.51 13.42
CA SER A 397 -16.38 1.52 12.42
C SER A 397 -17.89 1.32 12.44
N LYS A 398 -18.56 1.61 11.32
CA LYS A 398 -20.03 1.47 11.20
C LYS A 398 -20.46 0.25 10.40
N LYS A 399 -19.70 -0.10 9.37
CA LYS A 399 -20.00 -1.25 8.52
C LYS A 399 -18.71 -1.90 8.06
N ILE A 400 -18.65 -3.21 8.19
CA ILE A 400 -17.51 -4.00 7.75
C ILE A 400 -17.87 -4.65 6.42
N PHE A 401 -16.95 -4.58 5.46
CA PHE A 401 -17.08 -5.29 4.19
C PHE A 401 -16.16 -6.50 4.21
N ILE A 402 -16.78 -7.67 4.19
CA ILE A 402 -16.16 -8.98 4.15
C ILE A 402 -16.07 -9.39 2.68
N GLU A 403 -14.90 -9.86 2.25
CA GLU A 403 -14.72 -10.39 0.89
C GLU A 403 -14.99 -11.91 0.80
N ARG A 404 -14.78 -12.49 -0.40
CA ARG A 404 -15.08 -13.91 -0.71
C ARG A 404 -14.38 -14.91 0.21
N ASP A 405 -13.30 -14.51 0.87
CA ASP A 405 -12.49 -15.32 1.76
C ASP A 405 -12.80 -15.09 3.25
N ASN A 406 -13.99 -14.55 3.58
CA ASN A 406 -14.45 -14.24 4.93
C ASN A 406 -13.55 -13.27 5.73
N ASN A 407 -12.64 -12.58 5.05
CA ASN A 407 -11.72 -11.63 5.67
C ASN A 407 -12.22 -10.19 5.53
N VAL A 408 -12.06 -9.42 6.61
CA VAL A 408 -12.40 -7.99 6.68
C VAL A 408 -11.28 -7.19 6.01
N ARG A 409 -11.55 -6.52 4.88
CA ARG A 409 -10.53 -5.72 4.16
C ARG A 409 -10.84 -4.24 3.99
N SER A 410 -12.11 -3.87 4.07
CA SER A 410 -12.51 -2.46 4.11
C SER A 410 -13.63 -2.24 5.11
N CYS A 411 -13.66 -1.04 5.67
CA CYS A 411 -14.64 -0.62 6.65
C CYS A 411 -15.18 0.76 6.28
N LEU A 412 -16.47 0.96 6.51
CA LEU A 412 -17.11 2.26 6.52
C LEU A 412 -16.86 2.88 7.90
N VAL A 413 -16.17 4.02 7.92
CA VAL A 413 -15.78 4.71 9.15
C VAL A 413 -16.46 6.07 9.18
N LYS A 414 -17.10 6.39 10.31
CA LYS A 414 -17.66 7.71 10.58
C LYS A 414 -16.62 8.55 11.32
N THR A 415 -16.14 9.62 10.71
CA THR A 415 -15.31 10.65 11.36
C THR A 415 -16.12 11.93 11.57
N SER A 416 -15.52 12.96 12.17
CA SER A 416 -16.15 14.29 12.31
C SER A 416 -16.50 14.95 10.98
N LYS A 417 -15.80 14.58 9.89
CA LYS A 417 -15.99 15.12 8.54
C LYS A 417 -17.03 14.37 7.70
N GLY A 418 -17.51 13.23 8.17
CA GLY A 418 -18.51 12.43 7.46
C GLY A 418 -18.19 10.93 7.44
N LEU A 419 -18.82 10.24 6.50
CA LEU A 419 -18.70 8.79 6.32
C LEU A 419 -17.72 8.48 5.20
N PHE A 420 -16.68 7.70 5.48
CA PHE A 420 -15.66 7.32 4.50
C PHE A 420 -15.46 5.82 4.47
N LYS A 421 -15.35 5.24 3.26
CA LYS A 421 -14.93 3.85 3.11
C LYS A 421 -13.40 3.80 3.09
N LYS A 422 -12.80 3.11 4.05
CA LYS A 422 -11.35 3.00 4.19
C LYS A 422 -10.88 1.54 4.27
N PRO A 423 -9.74 1.20 3.66
CA PRO A 423 -9.06 -0.07 3.86
C PRO A 423 -8.59 -0.23 5.30
N ILE A 424 -8.59 -1.47 5.80
CA ILE A 424 -8.21 -1.77 7.18
C ILE A 424 -6.78 -1.38 7.52
N GLN A 425 -5.86 -1.41 6.56
CA GLN A 425 -4.43 -1.13 6.78
C GLN A 425 -4.18 0.33 7.18
N LEU A 426 -5.17 1.19 6.95
CA LEU A 426 -5.15 2.60 7.29
C LEU A 426 -5.97 2.90 8.55
N LEU A 427 -6.53 1.86 9.16
CA LEU A 427 -7.31 1.92 10.38
C LEU A 427 -6.48 1.32 11.50
N TYR A 428 -6.27 2.10 12.54
CA TYR A 428 -5.45 1.74 13.68
C TYR A 428 -6.41 1.58 14.87
N PRO A 429 -6.84 0.34 15.17
CA PRO A 429 -7.77 0.09 16.25
C PRO A 429 -7.13 0.52 17.57
N LEU A 430 -7.87 1.32 18.34
CA LEU A 430 -7.51 1.69 19.69
C LEU A 430 -8.24 0.71 20.61
N GLU A 431 -7.51 -0.26 21.16
CA GLU A 431 -8.04 -1.14 22.21
C GLU A 431 -8.45 -0.28 23.43
N LEU A 432 -9.75 -0.06 23.54
CA LEU A 432 -10.40 0.46 24.74
C LEU A 432 -11.01 -0.75 25.46
N GLU A 433 -10.12 -1.55 26.07
CA GLU A 433 -10.49 -2.34 27.25
C GLU A 433 -10.21 -1.53 28.51
#